data_AF-A0A1H7H6P1-F1
#
_entry.id   AF-A0A1H7H6P1-F1
#
_cell.length_a   1.000
_cell.length_b   1.000
_cell.length_c   1.000
_cell.angle_alpha   90.00
_cell.angle_beta   90.00
_cell.angle_gamma   90.00
#
_symmetry.space_group_name_H-M   'P 1'
#
loop_
_entity.id
_entity.type
_entity.pdbx_description
1 polymer ?
#
loop_
_entity_poly.entity_id
_entity_poly.type
_entity_poly.pdbx_seq_one_letter_code
_entity_poly.pdbx_strand_id
1 'polypeptide(L)'
;MAGKPQKPSRGTTPLDQTLEKSEQVAADVQRASDNLAVVNTVLEQELPEEVQVGEVAQAIEHTSQLEEKLAKSAEKLAEVNAALSEEIEKRLEVTAERDESQALAEKLKAKIRAEGAD
;
A
#
# COMPACT_ATOMS: atom_id res chain seq x y z
N MET A 1 7.93 31.32 20.87
CA MET A 1 7.15 30.06 20.93
C MET A 1 7.74 29.10 19.90
N ALA A 2 8.89 28.48 20.20
CA ALA A 2 9.47 27.49 19.29
C ALA A 2 8.70 26.17 19.49
N GLY A 3 7.80 25.85 18.55
CA GLY A 3 7.11 24.57 18.55
C GLY A 3 8.13 23.45 18.50
N LYS A 4 8.11 22.55 19.48
CA LYS A 4 8.87 21.30 19.42
C LYS A 4 8.49 20.58 18.12
N PRO A 5 9.44 19.97 17.40
CA PRO A 5 9.11 19.17 16.23
C PRO A 5 8.14 18.08 16.66
N GLN A 6 6.93 18.14 16.11
CA GLN A 6 5.88 17.15 16.34
C GLN A 6 6.34 15.88 15.61
N LYS A 7 6.62 14.80 16.37
CA LYS A 7 6.94 13.48 15.79
C LYS A 7 5.82 13.13 14.80
N PRO A 8 6.11 12.85 13.52
CA PRO A 8 5.10 12.31 12.64
C PRO A 8 4.62 10.99 13.25
N SER A 9 3.31 10.81 13.36
CA SER A 9 2.68 9.56 13.77
C SER A 9 1.96 8.95 12.58
N ARG A 10 1.79 7.62 12.56
CA ARG A 10 0.96 6.96 11.54
C ARG A 10 -0.38 7.67 11.36
N GLY A 11 -0.86 7.67 10.12
CA GLY A 11 -2.15 8.24 9.73
C GLY A 11 -2.18 9.77 9.59
N THR A 12 -1.05 10.46 9.76
CA THR A 12 -1.00 11.93 9.65
C THR A 12 -0.14 12.43 8.48
N THR A 13 0.61 11.54 7.84
CA THR A 13 1.51 11.93 6.75
C THR A 13 0.84 11.74 5.39
N PRO A 14 1.25 12.49 4.36
CA PRO A 14 0.83 12.23 2.98
C PRO A 14 1.12 10.80 2.51
N LEU A 15 2.18 10.17 3.03
CA LEU A 15 2.52 8.78 2.70
C LEU A 15 1.50 7.79 3.28
N ASP A 16 1.01 8.02 4.50
CA ASP A 16 -0.07 7.20 5.08
C ASP A 16 -1.35 7.29 4.23
N GLN A 17 -1.71 8.49 3.78
CA GLN A 17 -2.88 8.69 2.91
C GLN A 17 -2.69 8.04 1.53
N THR A 18 -1.47 8.04 1.00
CA THR A 18 -1.14 7.34 -0.25
C THR A 18 -1.26 5.84 -0.08
N LEU A 19 -0.76 5.29 1.04
CA LEU A 19 -0.90 3.88 1.37
C LEU A 19 -2.37 3.47 1.46
N GLU A 20 -3.19 4.20 2.24
CA GLU A 20 -4.62 3.92 2.41
C GLU A 20 -5.36 3.91 1.07
N LYS A 21 -5.10 4.90 0.20
CA LYS A 21 -5.67 4.95 -1.15
C LYS A 21 -5.22 3.76 -2.01
N SER A 22 -3.95 3.39 -1.92
CA SER A 22 -3.39 2.29 -2.68
C SER A 22 -3.94 0.93 -2.22
N GLU A 23 -4.19 0.76 -0.92
CA GLU A 23 -4.88 -0.40 -0.34
C GLU A 23 -6.34 -0.48 -0.81
N GLN A 24 -7.04 0.66 -0.84
CA GLN A 24 -8.40 0.72 -1.37
C GLN A 24 -8.45 0.32 -2.85
N VAL A 25 -7.53 0.83 -3.68
CA VAL A 25 -7.44 0.44 -5.10
C VAL A 25 -7.16 -1.05 -5.24
N ALA A 26 -6.23 -1.60 -4.45
CA ALA A 26 -5.94 -3.04 -4.48
C ALA A 26 -7.18 -3.87 -4.16
N ALA A 27 -7.95 -3.48 -3.14
CA ALA A 27 -9.18 -4.15 -2.75
C ALA A 27 -10.28 -4.07 -3.83
N ASP A 28 -10.42 -2.92 -4.48
CA ASP A 28 -11.40 -2.74 -5.56
C ASP A 28 -11.01 -3.55 -6.81
N VAL A 29 -9.72 -3.62 -7.14
CA VAL A 29 -9.19 -4.47 -8.23
C VAL A 29 -9.42 -5.95 -7.94
N GLN A 30 -9.14 -6.41 -6.71
CA GLN A 30 -9.41 -7.79 -6.31
C GLN A 30 -10.90 -8.13 -6.42
N ARG A 31 -11.78 -7.26 -5.90
CA ARG A 31 -13.23 -7.47 -5.99
C ARG A 31 -13.71 -7.54 -7.45
N ALA A 32 -13.17 -6.68 -8.32
CA ALA A 32 -13.49 -6.73 -9.74
C ALA A 32 -13.04 -8.05 -10.39
N SER A 33 -11.87 -8.57 -10.00
CA SER A 33 -11.36 -9.87 -10.45
C SER A 33 -12.26 -11.02 -10.00
N ASP A 34 -12.66 -11.03 -8.73
CA ASP A 34 -13.51 -12.08 -8.18
C ASP A 34 -14.90 -12.08 -8.85
N ASN A 35 -15.48 -10.90 -9.07
CA ASN A 35 -16.75 -10.76 -9.76
C ASN A 35 -16.67 -11.23 -11.22
N LEU A 36 -15.58 -10.89 -11.92
CA LEU A 36 -15.38 -11.30 -13.31
C LEU A 36 -15.28 -12.83 -13.41
N ALA A 37 -14.49 -13.45 -12.52
CA ALA A 37 -14.34 -14.90 -12.44
C ALA A 37 -15.68 -15.62 -12.24
N VAL A 38 -16.55 -15.10 -11.37
CA VAL A 38 -17.90 -15.66 -11.18
C VAL A 38 -18.73 -15.53 -12.46
N VAL A 39 -18.73 -14.36 -13.10
CA VAL A 39 -19.49 -14.13 -14.34
C VAL A 39 -19.01 -15.05 -15.46
N ASN A 40 -17.70 -15.16 -15.66
CA ASN A 40 -17.12 -15.99 -16.71
C ASN A 40 -17.40 -17.48 -16.46
N THR A 41 -17.28 -17.94 -15.21
CA THR A 41 -17.66 -19.30 -14.82
C THR A 41 -19.14 -19.60 -15.14
N VAL A 42 -20.04 -18.64 -14.89
CA VAL A 42 -21.46 -18.78 -15.23
C VAL A 42 -21.67 -18.82 -16.75
N LEU A 43 -20.96 -17.99 -17.52
CA LEU A 43 -21.04 -18.01 -18.97
C LEU A 43 -20.55 -19.34 -19.55
N GLU A 44 -19.45 -19.89 -19.03
CA GLU A 44 -18.91 -21.19 -19.43
C GLU A 44 -19.85 -22.37 -19.09
N GLN A 45 -20.59 -22.29 -17.99
CA GLN A 45 -21.45 -23.40 -17.53
C GLN A 45 -22.88 -23.33 -18.08
N GLU A 46 -23.45 -22.14 -18.20
CA GLU A 46 -24.88 -21.95 -18.51
C GLU A 46 -25.13 -21.73 -20.01
N LEU A 47 -24.11 -21.39 -20.80
CA LEU A 47 -24.27 -21.29 -22.26
C LEU A 47 -24.23 -22.69 -22.90
N PRO A 48 -25.18 -23.05 -23.77
CA PRO A 48 -25.10 -24.30 -24.53
C PRO A 48 -23.87 -24.32 -25.44
N GLU A 49 -23.29 -25.51 -25.67
CA GLU A 49 -22.10 -25.68 -26.52
C GLU A 49 -22.32 -25.14 -27.95
N GLU A 50 -23.56 -25.15 -28.47
CA GLU A 50 -23.87 -24.62 -29.79
C GLU A 50 -23.77 -23.09 -29.87
N VAL A 51 -23.82 -22.41 -28.72
CA VAL A 51 -23.68 -20.96 -28.57
C VAL A 51 -22.26 -20.57 -28.18
N GLN A 52 -21.51 -21.47 -27.53
CA GLN A 52 -20.10 -21.29 -27.17
C GLN A 52 -19.15 -21.55 -28.36
N VAL A 53 -19.41 -20.93 -29.51
CA VAL A 53 -18.58 -21.07 -30.70
C VAL A 53 -18.24 -19.72 -31.30
N GLY A 54 -17.17 -19.65 -32.10
CA GLY A 54 -16.76 -18.45 -32.81
C GLY A 54 -16.43 -17.29 -31.87
N GLU A 55 -17.10 -16.16 -32.05
CA GLU A 55 -16.84 -14.92 -31.29
C GLU A 55 -17.15 -15.06 -29.80
N VAL A 56 -18.15 -15.85 -29.42
CA VAL A 56 -18.52 -16.08 -28.02
C VAL A 56 -17.41 -16.84 -27.29
N ALA A 57 -16.90 -17.92 -27.89
CA ALA A 57 -15.78 -18.67 -27.33
C ALA A 57 -14.51 -17.80 -27.20
N GLN A 58 -14.23 -16.95 -28.19
CA GLN A 58 -13.11 -16.02 -28.12
C GLN A 58 -13.28 -14.98 -27.01
N ALA A 59 -14.51 -14.48 -26.80
CA ALA A 59 -14.80 -13.51 -25.74
C ALA A 59 -14.67 -14.13 -24.34
N ILE A 60 -15.09 -15.38 -24.15
CA ILE A 60 -14.90 -16.15 -22.91
C ILE A 60 -13.40 -16.33 -22.64
N GLU A 61 -12.62 -16.83 -23.61
CA GLU A 61 -11.17 -16.99 -23.48
C GLU A 61 -10.46 -15.66 -23.18
N HIS A 62 -10.83 -14.58 -23.87
CA HIS A 62 -10.29 -13.25 -23.59
C HIS A 62 -10.62 -12.77 -22.17
N THR A 63 -11.78 -13.12 -21.66
CA THR A 63 -12.21 -12.78 -20.31
C THR A 63 -11.39 -13.54 -19.27
N SER A 64 -11.17 -14.84 -19.47
CA SER A 64 -10.28 -15.68 -18.62
C SER A 64 -8.86 -15.10 -18.56
N GLN A 65 -8.30 -14.63 -19.68
CA GLN A 65 -6.98 -13.99 -19.69
C GLN A 65 -6.95 -12.63 -18.98
N LEU A 66 -8.05 -11.87 -19.03
CA LEU A 66 -8.18 -10.60 -18.31
C LEU A 66 -8.29 -10.83 -16.81
N GLU A 67 -9.02 -11.87 -16.38
CA GLU A 67 -9.11 -12.28 -14.97
C GLU A 67 -7.74 -12.60 -14.40
N GLU A 68 -6.96 -13.43 -15.11
CA GLU A 68 -5.62 -13.80 -14.66
C GLU A 68 -4.70 -12.56 -14.50
N LYS A 69 -4.77 -11.63 -15.46
CA LYS A 69 -4.03 -10.37 -15.39
C LYS A 69 -4.51 -9.49 -14.25
N LEU A 70 -5.81 -9.45 -13.98
CA LEU A 70 -6.39 -8.62 -12.93
C LEU A 70 -6.03 -9.16 -11.54
N ALA A 71 -6.09 -10.48 -11.34
CA ALA A 71 -5.66 -11.16 -10.14
C ALA A 71 -4.16 -10.91 -9.85
N LYS A 72 -3.29 -11.10 -10.85
CA LYS A 72 -1.85 -10.77 -10.74
C LYS A 72 -1.60 -9.29 -10.42
N SER A 73 -2.43 -8.40 -10.95
CA SER A 73 -2.32 -6.96 -10.68
C SER A 73 -2.71 -6.63 -9.24
N ALA A 74 -3.77 -7.27 -8.72
CA ALA A 74 -4.17 -7.14 -7.32
C ALA A 74 -3.08 -7.65 -6.37
N GLU A 75 -2.50 -8.83 -6.65
CA GLU A 75 -1.40 -9.40 -5.88
C GLU A 75 -0.20 -8.44 -5.83
N LYS A 76 0.23 -7.95 -6.99
CA LYS A 76 1.35 -7.00 -7.07
C LYS A 76 1.08 -5.69 -6.33
N LEU A 77 -0.16 -5.19 -6.38
CA LEU A 77 -0.54 -4.01 -5.61
C LEU A 77 -0.47 -4.28 -4.10
N ALA A 78 -0.89 -5.46 -3.65
CA ALA A 78 -0.78 -5.87 -2.25
C ALA A 78 0.68 -5.95 -1.79
N GLU A 79 1.58 -6.53 -2.61
CA GLU A 79 3.02 -6.56 -2.32
C GLU A 79 3.61 -5.14 -2.17
N VAL A 80 3.26 -4.24 -3.09
CA VAL A 80 3.73 -2.85 -3.05
C VAL A 80 3.22 -2.12 -1.81
N ASN A 81 1.96 -2.33 -1.42
CA ASN A 81 1.38 -1.74 -0.22
C ASN A 81 2.08 -2.25 1.04
N ALA A 82 2.39 -3.54 1.11
CA ALA A 82 3.15 -4.12 2.23
C ALA A 82 4.55 -3.48 2.34
N ALA A 83 5.28 -3.39 1.23
CA ALA A 83 6.60 -2.76 1.20
C ALA A 83 6.55 -1.26 1.57
N LEU A 84 5.51 -0.54 1.14
CA LEU A 84 5.32 0.86 1.50
C LEU A 84 5.01 1.02 3.00
N SER A 85 4.18 0.15 3.57
CA SER A 85 3.91 0.09 5.01
C SER A 85 5.20 -0.08 5.82
N GLU A 86 6.04 -1.06 5.45
CA GLU A 86 7.32 -1.32 6.12
C GLU A 86 8.26 -0.10 6.05
N GLU A 87 8.35 0.56 4.90
CA GLU A 87 9.19 1.75 4.75
C GLU A 87 8.66 2.94 5.57
N ILE A 88 7.34 3.11 5.69
CA ILE A 88 6.75 4.12 6.58
C ILE A 88 7.11 3.83 8.03
N GLU A 89 6.96 2.58 8.49
CA GLU A 89 7.33 2.16 9.85
C GLU A 89 8.81 2.44 10.15
N LYS A 90 9.69 2.03 9.25
CA LYS A 90 11.13 2.26 9.39
C LYS A 90 11.48 3.75 9.46
N ARG A 91 10.81 4.60 8.68
CA ARG A 91 11.02 6.06 8.74
C ARG A 91 10.59 6.64 10.07
N LEU A 92 9.50 6.13 10.66
CA LEU A 92 9.04 6.58 11.98
C LEU A 92 10.06 6.20 13.06
N GLU A 93 10.60 4.99 13.03
CA GLU A 93 11.64 4.51 13.94
C GLU A 93 12.91 5.37 13.84
N VAL A 94 13.47 5.52 12.63
CA VAL A 94 14.68 6.32 12.41
C VAL A 94 14.48 7.78 12.80
N THR A 95 13.29 8.34 12.54
CA THR A 95 12.96 9.71 12.96
C THR A 95 12.93 9.82 14.49
N ALA A 96 12.41 8.81 15.18
CA ALA A 96 12.40 8.78 16.63
C ALA A 96 13.80 8.70 17.23
N GLU A 97 14.65 7.82 16.73
CA GLU A 97 16.04 7.69 17.17
C GLU A 97 16.84 8.98 16.93
N ARG A 98 16.63 9.61 15.77
CA ARG A 98 17.26 10.90 15.44
C ARG A 98 16.85 11.98 16.43
N ASP A 99 15.57 12.11 16.72
CA ASP A 99 15.06 13.14 17.62
C ASP A 99 15.57 12.96 19.05
N GLU A 100 15.67 11.72 19.52
CA GLU A 100 16.26 11.38 20.82
C GLU A 100 17.76 11.70 20.86
N SER A 101 18.50 11.31 19.82
CA SER A 101 19.92 11.62 19.68
C SER A 101 20.20 13.13 19.65
N GLN A 102 19.36 13.89 18.94
CA GLN A 102 19.47 15.34 18.86
C GLN A 102 19.18 16.00 20.22
N ALA A 103 18.17 15.51 20.96
CA ALA A 103 17.87 16.01 22.30
C ALA A 103 19.02 15.74 23.29
N LEU A 104 19.63 14.56 23.23
CA LEU A 104 20.81 14.23 24.05
C LEU A 104 22.01 15.12 23.70
N ALA A 105 22.28 15.34 22.41
CA ALA A 105 23.36 16.19 21.96
C ALA A 105 23.19 17.65 22.44
N GLU A 106 21.98 18.20 22.34
CA GLU A 106 21.70 19.55 22.84
C GLU A 106 21.83 19.65 24.37
N LYS A 107 21.40 18.62 25.11
CA LYS A 107 21.59 18.55 26.56
C LYS A 107 23.07 18.52 26.95
N LEU A 108 23.89 17.75 26.23
CA LEU A 108 25.34 17.69 26.45
C LEU A 108 26.03 19.02 26.14
N LYS A 109 25.69 19.65 25.01
CA LYS A 109 26.20 20.99 24.66
C LYS A 109 25.85 22.03 25.72
N ALA A 110 24.61 22.02 26.21
CA ALA A 110 24.18 22.94 27.26
C ALA A 110 24.97 22.73 28.57
N LYS A 111 25.25 21.47 28.92
CA LYS A 111 26.05 21.14 30.11
C LYS A 111 27.50 21.62 29.99
N ILE A 112 28.15 21.38 28.85
CA ILE A 112 29.52 21.85 28.59
C ILE A 112 29.60 23.38 28.64
N ARG A 113 28.61 24.08 28.06
CA ARG A 113 28.55 25.55 28.13
C ARG A 113 28.39 26.06 29.57
N ALA A 114 27.65 25.35 30.42
CA ALA A 114 27.49 25.71 31.82
C ALA A 114 28.78 25.46 32.63
N GLU A 115 29.47 24.35 32.40
CA GLU A 115 30.72 23.99 33.09
C GLU A 115 31.94 24.82 32.66
N GLY A 116 31.93 25.39 31.45
CA GLY A 116 33.02 26.26 30.94
C GLY A 116 32.83 27.76 31.20
N ALA A 117 31.79 28.15 31.94
CA ALA A 117 31.50 29.55 32.30
C ALA A 117 31.88 29.90 33.76
N ASP A 118 32.42 28.93 34.51
CA ASP A 118 33.06 29.07 35.84
C ASP A 118 34.60 29.11 35.69
#